data_AF-A0A9C8JDG3-F1
#
_entry.id   AF-A0A9C8JDG3-F1
#
_cell.length_a   1.000
_cell.length_b   1.000
_cell.length_c   1.000
_cell.angle_alpha   90.00
_cell.angle_beta   90.00
_cell.angle_gamma   90.00
#
_symmetry.space_group_name_H-M   'P 1'
#
loop_
_entity.id
_entity.type
_entity.pdbx_description
1 polymer ?
#
loop_
_entity_poly.entity_id
_entity_poly.type
_entity_poly.pdbx_seq_one_letter_code
_entity_poly.pdbx_strand_id
1 'polypeptide(L)' 'MPKIIIEKNPSEERLKELGVSAWETWDCPVTEFRLDFDETEKAYILE' A
#
# COMPACT_ATOMS: atom_id res chain seq x y z
N MET A 1 -11.21 13.47 9.77
CA MET A 1 -11.60 12.13 9.27
C MET A 1 -10.44 11.61 8.46
N PRO A 2 -9.80 10.49 8.81
CA PRO A 2 -8.76 9.91 7.98
C PRO A 2 -9.38 9.56 6.62
N LYS A 3 -8.79 10.08 5.54
CA LYS A 3 -9.29 9.88 4.18
C LYS A 3 -8.55 8.69 3.61
N ILE A 4 -9.15 7.51 3.72
CA ILE A 4 -8.64 6.31 3.06
C ILE A 4 -8.88 6.50 1.56
N ILE A 5 -7.80 6.51 0.77
CA ILE A 5 -7.85 6.63 -0.68
C ILE A 5 -7.46 5.27 -1.24
N ILE A 6 -8.39 4.64 -1.96
CA ILE A 6 -8.14 3.36 -2.64
C ILE A 6 -7.98 3.67 -4.12
N GLU A 7 -6.76 3.53 -4.62
CA GLU A 7 -6.44 3.54 -6.06
C GLU A 7 -6.56 2.11 -6.58
N LYS A 8 -7.44 1.88 -7.56
CA LYS A 8 -7.58 0.57 -8.21
C LYS A 8 -6.82 0.57 -9.52
N ASN A 9 -6.06 -0.51 -9.75
CA ASN A 9 -5.37 -0.76 -11.00
C ASN A 9 -4.34 0.35 -11.38
N PRO A 10 -3.37 0.67 -10.50
CA PRO A 10 -2.35 1.67 -10.81
C PRO A 10 -1.60 1.30 -12.09
N SER A 11 -1.35 2.28 -12.94
CA SER A 11 -0.54 2.08 -14.15
C SER A 11 0.92 1.81 -13.77
N GLU A 12 1.64 1.01 -14.57
CA GLU A 12 3.06 0.74 -14.32
C GLU A 12 3.91 2.01 -14.25
N GLU A 13 3.56 3.04 -15.04
CA GLU A 13 4.21 4.36 -15.00
C GLU A 13 4.11 4.98 -13.60
N ARG A 14 2.93 4.89 -12.96
CA ARG A 14 2.67 5.41 -11.61
C ARG A 14 3.49 4.65 -10.55
N LEU A 15 3.53 3.33 -10.64
CA LEU A 15 4.33 2.49 -9.75
C LEU A 15 5.82 2.80 -9.87
N LYS A 16 6.29 3.05 -11.10
CA LYS A 16 7.68 3.43 -11.38
C LYS A 16 8.02 4.83 -10.88
N GLU A 17 7.13 5.81 -11.04
CA GLU A 17 7.29 7.16 -10.47
C GLU A 17 7.39 7.13 -8.94
N LEU A 18 6.61 6.25 -8.30
CA LEU A 18 6.61 6.07 -6.84
C LEU A 18 7.77 5.19 -6.34
N GLY A 19 8.48 4.51 -7.24
CA GLY A 19 9.59 3.63 -6.89
C GLY A 19 9.15 2.43 -6.04
N VAL A 20 7.92 1.93 -6.23
CA VAL A 20 7.33 0.85 -5.41
C VAL A 20 8.20 -0.41 -5.43
N SER A 21 8.95 -0.64 -6.52
CA SER A 21 9.89 -1.76 -6.64
C SER A 21 11.08 -1.71 -5.66
N ALA A 22 11.34 -0.56 -5.03
CA ALA A 22 12.38 -0.41 -4.01
C ALA A 22 11.82 -0.49 -2.58
N TRP A 23 10.51 -0.64 -2.42
CA TRP A 23 9.88 -0.73 -1.10
C TRP A 23 10.10 -2.12 -0.51
N GLU A 24 10.15 -2.22 0.81
CA GLU A 24 10.24 -3.51 1.47
C GLU A 24 8.93 -4.29 1.27
N THR A 25 9.05 -5.54 0.82
CA THR A 25 7.90 -6.42 0.66
C THR A 25 7.39 -6.81 2.04
N TRP A 26 6.16 -6.43 2.36
CA TRP A 26 5.52 -6.86 3.59
C TRP A 26 4.88 -8.23 3.39
N ASP A 27 5.32 -9.21 4.18
CA ASP A 27 4.69 -10.53 4.28
C ASP A 27 3.83 -10.57 5.54
N CYS A 28 2.55 -10.91 5.38
CA CYS A 28 1.65 -11.08 6.51
C CYS A 28 0.83 -12.36 6.34
N PRO A 29 0.84 -13.26 7.34
CA PRO A 29 -0.05 -14.41 7.32
C PRO A 29 -1.50 -13.94 7.32
N VAL A 30 -2.38 -14.72 6.69
CA VAL A 30 -3.82 -14.43 6.67
C VAL A 30 -4.35 -14.42 8.10
N THR A 31 -4.61 -13.23 8.63
CA THR A 31 -5.12 -13.03 9.98
C THR A 31 -5.95 -11.74 10.07
N GLU A 32 -6.91 -11.71 10.99
CA GLU A 32 -7.70 -10.54 11.29
C GLU A 32 -7.15 -9.86 12.53
N PHE A 33 -6.70 -8.62 12.38
CA PHE A 33 -6.23 -7.81 13.50
C PHE A 33 -6.62 -6.35 13.30
N ARG A 34 -6.61 -5.60 14.40
CA ARG A 34 -6.83 -4.16 14.35
C ARG A 34 -5.54 -3.49 13.90
N LEU A 35 -5.58 -2.85 12.73
CA LEU A 35 -4.50 -2.01 12.22
C LEU A 35 -4.85 -0.55 12.49
N ASP A 36 -4.11 0.08 13.40
CA ASP A 36 -4.17 1.52 13.63
C ASP A 36 -3.03 2.20 12.85
N PHE A 37 -3.33 3.31 12.18
CA PHE A 37 -2.36 4.09 11.42
C PHE A 37 -2.03 5.37 12.19
N ASP A 38 -0.81 5.48 12.71
CA ASP A 38 -0.35 6.71 13.38
C ASP A 38 -0.01 7.83 12.39
N GLU A 39 0.37 7.47 11.15
CA GLU A 39 0.80 8.40 10.11
C GLU A 39 0.19 8.07 8.72
N THR A 40 0.49 8.91 7.72
CA THR A 40 0.03 8.67 6.35
C THR A 40 0.94 7.66 5.65
N GLU A 41 0.52 6.40 5.62
CA GLU A 41 1.20 5.35 4.87
C GLU A 41 0.60 5.16 3.47
N LYS A 42 1.42 4.66 2.55
CA LYS A 42 1.00 4.25 1.21
C LYS A 42 1.50 2.83 0.98
N ALA A 43 0.58 1.94 0.67
CA ALA A 43 0.88 0.57 0.32
C ALA A 43 0.18 0.24 -1.01
N TYR A 44 0.84 -0.59 -1.82
CA TYR A 44 0.27 -1.13 -3.05
C TYR A 44 0.17 -2.65 -2.92
N ILE A 45 -1.02 -3.17 -3.21
CA ILE A 45 -1.22 -4.60 -3.35
C ILE A 45 -1.00 -4.92 -4.84
N LEU A 46 0.10 -5.61 -5.13
CA LEU A 46 0.45 -6.08 -6.47
C LEU A 46 0.21 -7.60 -6.49
N GLU A 47 -0.47 -8.10 -7.54
CA GLU A 47 -0.65 -9.55 -7.79
C GLU A 47 0.54 -10.16 -8.56
#